data_AF-A0A953PFU6-F1
#
_entry.id   AF-A0A953PFU6-F1
#
_cell.length_a   1.000
_cell.length_b   1.000
_cell.length_c   1.000
_cell.angle_alpha   90.00
_cell.angle_beta   90.00
_cell.angle_gamma   90.00
#
_symmetry.space_group_name_H-M   'P 1'
#
loop_
_entity.id
_entity.type
_entity.pdbx_description
1 polymer ?
#
loop_
_entity_poly.entity_id
_entity_poly.type
_entity_poly.pdbx_seq_one_letter_code
_entity_poly.pdbx_strand_id
1 'polypeptide(L)'
;MKSFYHVVSVLMVSLLLTGFSCDKYAKAGQLAKDFAATVLVAQQLEIQAYNSGYIQPVSHVVIQAKFSQVADAGVGLDRAINQAHNAQGAKAQIDVAASLLSDLSNNQITGIKDEKTRLAVQAAIVSCQSILDNIAAFAQ
;
A
#
# COMPACT_ATOMS: atom_id res chain seq x y z
N MET A 1 56.99 24.45 -6.03
CA MET A 1 55.75 24.47 -6.85
C MET A 1 55.05 23.13 -6.69
N LYS A 2 54.15 23.02 -5.71
CA LYS A 2 53.36 21.82 -5.40
C LYS A 2 51.94 22.31 -5.11
N SER A 3 51.01 22.11 -6.04
CA SER A 3 49.58 21.95 -5.75
C SER A 3 48.81 21.84 -7.07
N PHE A 4 48.67 20.61 -7.59
CA PHE A 4 47.73 20.31 -8.68
C PHE A 4 47.02 18.95 -8.49
N TYR A 5 47.02 18.40 -7.27
CA TYR A 5 46.48 17.07 -6.99
C TYR A 5 45.27 17.06 -6.06
N HIS A 6 44.59 18.19 -5.83
CA HIS A 6 43.47 18.25 -4.87
C HIS A 6 42.10 18.60 -5.45
N VAL A 7 41.98 18.77 -6.78
CA VAL A 7 40.69 19.13 -7.39
C VAL A 7 39.97 17.93 -8.03
N VAL A 8 40.66 16.80 -8.25
CA VAL A 8 40.08 15.65 -8.97
C VAL A 8 39.43 14.61 -8.03
N SER A 9 39.73 14.62 -6.73
CA SER A 9 39.21 13.60 -5.79
C SER A 9 37.84 13.91 -5.18
N VAL A 10 37.27 15.09 -5.39
CA VAL A 10 35.95 15.45 -4.80
C VAL A 10 34.79 15.19 -5.78
N LEU A 11 35.06 15.12 -7.09
CA LEU A 11 33.99 14.94 -8.08
C LEU A 11 33.55 13.47 -8.25
N MET A 12 34.36 12.51 -7.81
CA MET A 12 34.10 11.07 -8.03
C MET A 12 33.43 10.36 -6.85
N VAL A 13 33.08 11.07 -5.76
CA VAL A 13 32.34 10.50 -4.63
C VAL A 13 30.83 10.75 -4.77
N SER A 14 30.42 11.75 -5.55
CA SER A 14 29.00 12.10 -5.74
C SER A 14 28.24 11.14 -6.67
N LEU A 15 28.94 10.32 -7.46
CA LEU A 15 28.34 9.37 -8.41
C LEU A 15 28.17 7.95 -7.87
N LEU A 16 28.72 7.64 -6.68
CA LEU A 16 28.60 6.31 -6.07
C LEU A 16 27.45 6.21 -5.05
N LEU A 17 26.78 7.32 -4.72
CA LEU A 17 25.62 7.35 -3.81
C LEU A 17 24.27 7.28 -4.52
N THR A 18 24.22 7.29 -5.85
CA THR A 18 22.95 7.23 -6.62
C THR A 18 22.59 5.83 -7.10
N GLY A 19 23.49 4.84 -6.95
CA GLY A 19 23.28 3.48 -7.44
C GLY A 19 22.43 2.55 -6.54
N PHE A 20 22.29 2.87 -5.25
CA PHE A 20 21.55 2.02 -4.30
C PHE A 20 20.10 2.46 -4.05
N SER A 21 19.75 3.68 -4.44
CA SER A 21 18.40 4.23 -4.23
C SER A 21 17.40 3.65 -5.23
N CYS A 22 17.84 3.29 -6.44
CA CYS A 22 16.95 2.84 -7.52
C CYS A 22 16.22 1.52 -7.20
N ASP A 23 16.89 0.58 -6.51
CA ASP A 23 16.35 -0.75 -6.23
C ASP A 23 15.22 -0.73 -5.17
N LYS A 24 15.37 0.09 -4.12
CA LYS A 24 14.38 0.21 -3.05
C LYS A 24 13.06 0.82 -3.53
N TYR A 25 13.11 1.88 -4.33
CA TYR A 25 11.90 2.52 -4.87
C TYR A 25 11.22 1.63 -5.91
N ALA A 26 11.98 0.88 -6.72
CA ALA A 26 11.42 -0.09 -7.65
C ALA A 26 10.65 -1.21 -6.91
N LYS A 27 11.24 -1.74 -5.82
CA LYS A 27 10.59 -2.77 -4.99
C LYS A 27 9.38 -2.22 -4.23
N ALA A 28 9.50 -1.03 -3.64
CA ALA A 28 8.38 -0.36 -2.98
C ALA A 28 7.24 -0.06 -3.97
N GLY A 29 7.59 0.33 -5.20
CA GLY A 29 6.63 0.57 -6.28
C GLY A 29 5.93 -0.71 -6.76
N GLN A 30 6.63 -1.85 -6.82
CA GLN A 30 6.00 -3.14 -7.11
C GLN A 30 5.03 -3.55 -6.00
N LEU A 31 5.45 -3.43 -4.74
CA LEU A 31 4.58 -3.72 -3.59
C LEU A 31 3.36 -2.79 -3.54
N ALA A 32 3.48 -1.52 -3.93
CA ALA A 32 2.33 -0.61 -4.03
C ALA A 32 1.32 -1.06 -5.09
N LYS A 33 1.78 -1.65 -6.21
CA LYS A 33 0.89 -2.26 -7.22
C LYS A 33 0.23 -3.54 -6.69
N ASP A 34 1.00 -4.39 -6.01
CA ASP A 34 0.47 -5.62 -5.40
C ASP A 34 -0.58 -5.31 -4.33
N PHE A 35 -0.36 -4.23 -3.57
CA PHE A 35 -1.33 -3.69 -2.62
C PHE A 35 -2.64 -3.32 -3.32
N ALA A 36 -2.58 -2.50 -4.38
CA ALA A 36 -3.76 -2.09 -5.14
C ALA A 36 -4.51 -3.29 -5.75
N ALA A 37 -3.78 -4.28 -6.28
CA ALA A 37 -4.37 -5.50 -6.82
C ALA A 37 -5.08 -6.32 -5.73
N THR A 38 -4.50 -6.41 -4.53
CA THR A 38 -5.09 -7.14 -3.40
C THR A 38 -6.34 -6.45 -2.87
N VAL A 39 -6.34 -5.11 -2.81
CA VAL A 39 -7.52 -4.31 -2.46
C VAL A 39 -8.66 -4.57 -3.45
N LEU A 40 -8.36 -4.62 -4.75
CA LEU A 40 -9.35 -4.93 -5.78
C LEU A 40 -9.95 -6.35 -5.60
N VAL A 41 -9.11 -7.35 -5.31
CA VAL A 41 -9.58 -8.72 -5.03
C VAL A 41 -10.49 -8.75 -3.80
N ALA A 42 -10.11 -8.05 -2.72
CA ALA A 42 -10.92 -7.97 -1.51
C ALA A 42 -12.30 -7.35 -1.80
N GLN A 43 -12.33 -6.28 -2.59
CA GLN A 43 -13.56 -5.62 -3.02
C GLN A 43 -14.43 -6.53 -3.93
N GLN A 44 -13.82 -7.29 -4.83
CA GLN A 44 -14.56 -8.22 -5.69
C GLN A 44 -15.22 -9.35 -4.89
N LEU A 45 -14.52 -9.90 -3.89
CA LEU A 45 -15.08 -10.92 -2.99
C LEU A 45 -16.28 -10.36 -2.20
N GLU A 46 -16.16 -9.13 -1.73
CA GLU A 46 -17.26 -8.42 -1.05
C GLU A 46 -18.47 -8.23 -1.97
N ILE A 47 -18.26 -7.71 -3.19
CA ILE A 47 -19.32 -7.52 -4.19
C ILE A 47 -20.00 -8.86 -4.53
N GLN A 48 -19.23 -9.94 -4.67
CA GLN A 48 -19.78 -11.27 -4.92
C GLN A 48 -20.66 -11.74 -3.74
N ALA A 49 -20.23 -11.48 -2.51
CA ALA A 49 -21.00 -11.81 -1.32
C ALA A 49 -22.31 -11.01 -1.25
N TYR A 50 -22.26 -9.72 -1.59
CA TYR A 50 -23.44 -8.86 -1.68
C TYR A 50 -24.43 -9.37 -2.74
N ASN A 51 -23.95 -9.65 -3.96
CA ASN A 51 -24.77 -10.18 -5.05
C ASN A 51 -25.39 -11.55 -4.72
N SER A 52 -24.74 -12.32 -3.84
CA SER A 52 -25.24 -13.61 -3.35
C SER A 52 -26.20 -13.49 -2.16
N GLY A 53 -26.47 -12.26 -1.67
CA GLY A 53 -27.38 -12.01 -0.55
C GLY A 53 -26.76 -12.23 0.84
N TYR A 54 -25.44 -12.41 0.93
CA TYR A 54 -24.74 -12.64 2.20
C TYR A 54 -24.37 -11.36 2.95
N ILE A 55 -24.51 -10.19 2.31
CA ILE A 55 -24.26 -8.87 2.91
C ILE A 55 -25.53 -8.03 2.79
N GLN A 56 -25.90 -7.33 3.86
CA GLN A 56 -27.02 -6.39 3.82
C GLN A 56 -26.63 -5.13 3.02
N PRO A 57 -27.57 -4.48 2.29
CA PRO A 57 -27.26 -3.28 1.50
C PRO A 57 -26.56 -2.17 2.29
N VAL A 58 -26.95 -1.94 3.55
CA VAL A 58 -26.33 -0.94 4.42
C VAL A 58 -24.87 -1.29 4.73
N SER A 59 -24.59 -2.56 5.03
CA SER A 59 -23.23 -3.04 5.28
C SER A 59 -22.38 -2.97 4.00
N HIS A 60 -22.94 -3.34 2.86
CA HIS A 60 -22.26 -3.27 1.56
C HIS A 60 -21.77 -1.85 1.25
N VAL A 61 -22.66 -0.85 1.36
CA VAL A 61 -22.29 0.57 1.12
C VAL A 61 -21.15 1.02 2.01
N VAL A 62 -21.18 0.63 3.29
CA VAL A 62 -20.15 1.02 4.26
C VAL A 62 -18.81 0.35 3.94
N ILE A 63 -18.81 -0.96 3.65
CA ILE A 63 -17.59 -1.70 3.29
C ILE A 63 -17.02 -1.17 1.97
N GLN A 64 -17.87 -0.91 0.98
CA GLN A 64 -17.48 -0.36 -0.31
C GLN A 64 -16.85 1.03 -0.16
N ALA A 65 -17.42 1.90 0.67
CA ALA A 65 -16.85 3.22 0.95
C ALA A 65 -15.45 3.11 1.58
N LYS A 66 -15.25 2.16 2.49
CA LYS A 66 -13.93 1.90 3.09
C LYS A 66 -12.93 1.36 2.07
N PHE A 67 -13.31 0.40 1.23
CA PHE A 67 -12.43 -0.05 0.14
C PHE A 67 -12.07 1.07 -0.84
N SER A 68 -13.00 1.99 -1.12
CA SER A 68 -12.70 3.19 -1.93
C SER A 68 -11.64 4.06 -1.26
N GLN A 69 -11.77 4.32 0.05
CA GLN A 69 -10.77 5.11 0.80
C GLN A 69 -9.40 4.40 0.85
N VAL A 70 -9.38 3.08 0.95
CA VAL A 70 -8.14 2.28 0.90
C VAL A 70 -7.51 2.36 -0.49
N ALA A 71 -8.32 2.29 -1.56
CA ALA A 71 -7.85 2.44 -2.93
C ALA A 71 -7.27 3.84 -3.18
N ASP A 72 -7.92 4.90 -2.68
CA ASP A 72 -7.43 6.27 -2.77
C ASP A 72 -6.09 6.44 -2.05
N ALA A 73 -5.94 5.83 -0.86
CA ALA A 73 -4.66 5.79 -0.14
C ALA A 73 -3.59 5.02 -0.92
N GLY A 74 -3.94 3.92 -1.58
CA GLY A 74 -3.06 3.18 -2.48
C GLY A 74 -2.59 3.99 -3.69
N VAL A 75 -3.47 4.77 -4.31
CA VAL A 75 -3.11 5.72 -5.39
C VAL A 75 -2.20 6.82 -4.87
N GLY A 76 -2.49 7.35 -3.68
CA GLY A 76 -1.63 8.32 -3.00
C GLY A 76 -0.24 7.75 -2.72
N LEU A 77 -0.15 6.50 -2.31
CA LEU A 77 1.08 5.77 -2.05
C LEU A 77 1.90 5.56 -3.32
N ASP A 78 1.26 5.09 -4.40
CA ASP A 78 1.89 4.95 -5.72
C ASP A 78 2.46 6.29 -6.21
N ARG A 79 1.69 7.37 -6.12
CA ARG A 79 2.16 8.72 -6.46
C ARG A 79 3.35 9.14 -5.61
N ALA A 80 3.30 8.90 -4.30
CA ALA A 80 4.38 9.27 -3.39
C ALA A 80 5.67 8.50 -3.68
N ILE A 81 5.58 7.19 -3.97
CA ILE A 81 6.73 6.32 -4.21
C ILE A 81 7.27 6.47 -5.64
N ASN A 82 6.42 6.36 -6.65
CA ASN A 82 6.82 6.22 -8.05
C ASN A 82 6.90 7.55 -8.81
N GLN A 83 6.23 8.62 -8.34
CA GLN A 83 6.19 9.90 -9.05
C GLN A 83 6.93 11.00 -8.30
N ALA A 84 6.72 11.11 -6.98
CA ALA A 84 7.28 12.19 -6.17
C ALA A 84 8.55 11.81 -5.40
N HIS A 85 8.86 10.51 -5.29
CA HIS A 85 9.94 9.98 -4.46
C HIS A 85 9.94 10.57 -3.04
N ASN A 86 8.73 10.72 -2.48
CA ASN A 86 8.47 11.41 -1.22
C ASN A 86 8.18 10.40 -0.11
N ALA A 87 9.21 10.06 0.66
CA ALA A 87 9.11 9.10 1.76
C ALA A 87 8.10 9.53 2.85
N GLN A 88 8.03 10.83 3.18
CA GLN A 88 7.09 11.33 4.20
C GLN A 88 5.64 11.25 3.71
N GLY A 89 5.41 11.56 2.43
CA GLY A 89 4.12 11.37 1.78
C GLY A 89 3.72 9.89 1.71
N ALA A 90 4.65 9.00 1.37
CA ALA A 90 4.40 7.56 1.33
C ALA A 90 4.04 7.02 2.72
N LYS A 91 4.77 7.43 3.77
CA LYS A 91 4.47 7.06 5.15
C LYS A 91 3.07 7.49 5.58
N ALA A 92 2.68 8.73 5.28
CA ALA A 92 1.34 9.21 5.62
C ALA A 92 0.24 8.38 4.93
N GLN A 93 0.44 7.96 3.68
CA GLN A 93 -0.52 7.12 2.96
C GLN A 93 -0.55 5.68 3.48
N ILE A 94 0.59 5.13 3.90
CA ILE A 94 0.67 3.83 4.59
C ILE A 94 -0.12 3.87 5.89
N ASP A 95 0.06 4.91 6.72
CA ASP A 95 -0.62 5.04 8.01
C ASP A 95 -2.16 5.17 7.82
N VAL A 96 -2.59 5.93 6.81
CA VAL A 96 -4.02 6.03 6.43
C VAL A 96 -4.57 4.68 5.97
N ALA A 97 -3.88 3.99 5.05
CA ALA A 97 -4.32 2.70 4.53
C ALA A 97 -4.38 1.63 5.63
N ALA A 98 -3.38 1.60 6.52
CA ALA A 98 -3.33 0.68 7.66
C ALA A 98 -4.48 0.91 8.63
N SER A 99 -4.80 2.18 8.95
CA SER A 99 -5.95 2.52 9.79
C SER A 99 -7.27 2.05 9.18
N LEU A 100 -7.46 2.24 7.88
CA LEU A 100 -8.68 1.83 7.17
C LEU A 100 -8.83 0.31 7.10
N LEU A 101 -7.73 -0.42 6.90
CA LEU A 101 -7.73 -1.89 6.90
C LEU A 101 -7.95 -2.46 8.30
N SER A 102 -7.40 -1.81 9.33
CA SER A 102 -7.67 -2.16 10.73
C SER A 102 -9.16 -1.98 11.08
N ASP A 103 -9.77 -0.87 10.65
CA ASP A 103 -11.21 -0.64 10.80
C ASP A 103 -12.04 -1.74 10.10
N LEU A 104 -11.67 -2.09 8.87
CA LEU A 104 -12.35 -3.13 8.08
C LEU A 104 -12.26 -4.50 8.77
N SER A 105 -11.06 -4.88 9.22
CA SER A 105 -10.79 -6.14 9.92
C SER A 105 -11.55 -6.24 11.25
N ASN A 106 -11.60 -5.17 12.02
CA ASN A 106 -12.10 -5.23 13.40
C ASN A 106 -13.61 -5.07 13.51
N ASN A 107 -14.24 -4.26 12.64
CA ASN A 107 -15.59 -3.78 12.92
C ASN A 107 -16.60 -3.99 11.79
N GLN A 108 -16.20 -4.25 10.54
CA GLN A 108 -17.11 -4.06 9.40
C GLN A 108 -17.34 -5.26 8.48
N ILE A 109 -16.46 -6.25 8.47
CA ILE A 109 -16.76 -7.53 7.79
C ILE A 109 -17.67 -8.47 8.60
N THR A 110 -18.06 -8.08 9.82
CA THR A 110 -19.06 -8.81 10.64
C THR A 110 -20.45 -8.83 9.99
N GLY A 111 -20.72 -7.91 9.05
CA GLY A 111 -21.95 -7.89 8.25
C GLY A 111 -22.03 -8.98 7.17
N ILE A 112 -20.95 -9.73 6.93
CA ILE A 112 -20.91 -10.84 5.98
C ILE A 112 -21.37 -12.12 6.68
N LYS A 113 -22.56 -12.62 6.29
CA LYS A 113 -23.19 -13.81 6.90
C LYS A 113 -22.51 -15.11 6.52
N ASP A 114 -21.98 -15.20 5.29
CA ASP A 114 -21.27 -16.38 4.82
C ASP A 114 -19.85 -16.41 5.41
N GLU A 115 -19.58 -17.42 6.24
CA GLU A 115 -18.32 -17.53 6.95
C GLU A 115 -17.12 -17.72 6.00
N LYS A 116 -17.30 -18.50 4.93
CA LYS A 116 -16.23 -18.71 3.93
C LYS A 116 -15.84 -17.39 3.27
N THR A 117 -16.81 -16.60 2.85
CA THR A 117 -16.56 -15.31 2.20
C THR A 117 -16.03 -14.28 3.18
N ARG A 118 -16.53 -14.27 4.42
CA ARG A 118 -15.98 -13.43 5.51
C ARG A 118 -14.50 -13.73 5.74
N LEU A 119 -14.12 -15.00 5.82
CA LEU A 119 -12.72 -15.42 5.97
C LEU A 119 -11.88 -15.05 4.74
N ALA A 120 -12.42 -15.18 3.53
CA ALA A 120 -11.72 -14.79 2.31
C ALA A 120 -11.46 -13.27 2.25
N VAL A 121 -12.45 -12.44 2.59
CA VAL A 121 -12.29 -10.98 2.68
C VAL A 121 -11.30 -10.62 3.80
N GLN A 122 -11.39 -11.27 4.96
CA GLN A 122 -10.42 -11.07 6.04
C GLN A 122 -9.00 -11.43 5.62
N ALA A 123 -8.81 -12.57 4.95
CA ALA A 123 -7.50 -12.99 4.45
C ALA A 123 -6.93 -11.98 3.44
N ALA A 124 -7.79 -11.43 2.56
CA ALA A 124 -7.39 -10.37 1.63
C ALA A 124 -6.99 -9.08 2.36
N ILE A 125 -7.74 -8.67 3.40
CA ILE A 125 -7.41 -7.51 4.25
C ILE A 125 -6.06 -7.71 4.96
N VAL A 126 -5.82 -8.89 5.55
CA VAL A 126 -4.54 -9.24 6.18
C VAL A 126 -3.40 -9.24 5.17
N SER A 127 -3.65 -9.71 3.95
CA SER A 127 -2.66 -9.65 2.87
C SER A 127 -2.32 -8.21 2.49
N CYS A 128 -3.33 -7.32 2.40
CA CYS A 128 -3.11 -5.88 2.21
C CYS A 128 -2.24 -5.27 3.32
N GLN A 129 -2.52 -5.61 4.58
CA GLN A 129 -1.73 -5.15 5.73
C GLN A 129 -0.28 -5.63 5.64
N SER A 130 -0.06 -6.91 5.33
CA SER A 130 1.28 -7.48 5.17
C SER A 130 2.06 -6.78 4.04
N ILE A 131 1.41 -6.45 2.93
CA ILE A 131 2.06 -5.72 1.83
C ILE A 131 2.44 -4.30 2.29
N LEU A 132 1.56 -3.58 3.00
CA LEU A 132 1.86 -2.25 3.54
C LEU A 132 3.05 -2.27 4.50
N ASP A 133 3.12 -3.26 5.39
CA ASP A 133 4.25 -3.41 6.33
C ASP A 133 5.58 -3.62 5.59
N ASN A 134 5.54 -4.39 4.49
CA ASN A 134 6.70 -4.57 3.63
C ASN A 134 7.09 -3.27 2.92
N ILE A 135 6.14 -2.49 2.41
CA ILE A 135 6.42 -1.18 1.80
C ILE A 135 7.07 -0.24 2.84
N ALA A 136 6.54 -0.21 4.06
CA ALA A 136 7.07 0.60 5.15
C ALA A 136 8.53 0.23 5.49
N ALA A 137 8.89 -1.04 5.41
CA ALA A 137 10.27 -1.50 5.60
C ALA A 137 11.24 -1.05 4.48
N PHE A 138 10.74 -0.81 3.27
CA PHE A 138 11.55 -0.30 2.14
C PHE A 138 11.54 1.23 2.01
N ALA A 139 10.58 1.91 2.63
CA ALA A 139 10.42 3.36 2.61
C ALA A 139 11.15 4.10 3.76
N GLN A 140 11.86 3.36 4.64
CA GLN A 140 12.80 3.88 5.66
C GLN A 140 14.22 4.03 5.10
#